data_AF-A0A089MA34-F1
#
_entry.id   AF-A0A089MA34-F1
#
_cell.length_a   1.000
_cell.length_b   1.000
_cell.length_c   1.000
_cell.angle_alpha   90.00
_cell.angle_beta   90.00
_cell.angle_gamma   90.00
#
_symmetry.space_group_name_H-M   'P 1'
#
loop_
_entity.id
_entity.type
_entity.pdbx_description
1 polymer ?
#
loop_
_entity_poly.entity_id
_entity_poly.type
_entity_poly.pdbx_seq_one_letter_code
_entity_poly.pdbx_strand_id
1 'polypeptide(L)'
;MDLGEIKGAYDCIVSLGSSCEPAAHLRRKGLRTFSSPLDWVVSLSLTDVNRLLSSRFAGYMELENMSPVDGNDVFVENEVVMPVRSYFIKDFHYNVISVHDFPVLEGQDWSAVYPGFKSKIELRSQRLLDQLGASSRTLFIRWGSTYEEAAELQRVLSTLTGGEFLILIVNGVDGREDVVNNGWGYPGICSLSIPNRAGDNVTWDYILDGISLT
;
A
#
# COMPACT_ATOMS: atom_id res chain seq x y z
N MET A 1 13.49 -4.17 -16.07
CA MET A 1 14.29 -3.44 -15.08
C MET A 1 14.61 -4.37 -13.92
N ASP A 2 15.84 -4.31 -13.43
CA ASP A 2 16.31 -5.11 -12.30
C ASP A 2 16.22 -4.36 -10.96
N LEU A 3 16.65 -5.01 -9.87
CA LEU A 3 16.64 -4.42 -8.53
C LEU A 3 17.74 -3.35 -8.34
N GLY A 4 18.86 -3.45 -9.06
CA GLY A 4 19.93 -2.47 -8.99
C GLY A 4 19.52 -1.12 -9.60
N GLU A 5 18.76 -1.18 -10.68
CA GLU A 5 18.25 -0.01 -11.41
C GLU A 5 17.24 0.84 -10.60
N ILE A 6 16.60 0.28 -9.57
CA ILE A 6 15.68 1.04 -8.70
C ILE A 6 16.38 1.64 -7.46
N LYS A 7 17.69 1.50 -7.32
CA LYS A 7 18.42 2.14 -6.21
C LYS A 7 18.50 3.66 -6.40
N GLY A 8 18.75 4.37 -5.31
CA GLY A 8 18.95 5.81 -5.27
C GLY A 8 17.98 6.54 -4.35
N ALA A 9 17.95 7.87 -4.50
CA ALA A 9 17.11 8.75 -3.69
C ALA A 9 15.78 9.05 -4.38
N TYR A 10 14.73 9.20 -3.57
CA TYR A 10 13.36 9.51 -3.98
C TYR A 10 12.79 10.61 -3.09
N ASP A 11 11.99 11.50 -3.66
CA ASP A 11 11.26 12.50 -2.88
C ASP A 11 10.11 11.87 -2.09
N CYS A 12 9.57 10.78 -2.65
CA CYS A 12 8.40 10.10 -2.12
C CYS A 12 8.49 8.58 -2.38
N ILE A 13 8.17 7.78 -1.36
CA ILE A 13 8.07 6.33 -1.46
C ILE A 13 6.71 5.91 -0.91
N VAL A 14 5.90 5.23 -1.74
CA VAL A 14 4.48 4.97 -1.47
C VAL A 14 4.15 3.49 -1.54
N SER A 15 3.52 2.96 -0.48
CA SER A 15 2.86 1.66 -0.53
C SER A 15 1.51 1.76 -1.24
N LEU A 16 1.24 0.81 -2.13
CA LEU A 16 -0.03 0.65 -2.85
C LEU A 16 -0.86 -0.54 -2.33
N GLY A 17 -0.62 -0.99 -1.09
CA GLY A 17 -1.48 -1.94 -0.39
C GLY A 17 -1.28 -3.41 -0.75
N SER A 18 -2.39 -4.17 -0.80
CA SER A 18 -2.58 -5.63 -0.58
C SER A 18 -2.33 -6.11 0.83
N SER A 19 -1.36 -5.55 1.51
CA SER A 19 -1.09 -5.81 2.91
C SER A 19 -0.40 -4.59 3.52
N CYS A 20 -0.32 -4.58 4.85
CA CYS A 20 0.42 -3.57 5.59
C CYS A 20 1.94 -3.75 5.53
N GLU A 21 2.44 -4.89 5.02
CA GLU A 21 3.86 -5.25 5.00
C GLU A 21 4.75 -4.18 4.34
N PRO A 22 4.48 -3.70 3.10
CA PRO A 22 5.32 -2.68 2.50
C PRO A 22 5.37 -1.40 3.34
N ALA A 23 4.22 -0.94 3.85
CA ALA A 23 4.14 0.26 4.68
C ALA A 23 4.87 0.09 6.02
N ALA A 24 4.77 -1.08 6.64
CA ALA A 24 5.44 -1.41 7.90
C ALA A 24 6.97 -1.42 7.73
N HIS A 25 7.49 -2.05 6.67
CA HIS A 25 8.92 -2.08 6.40
C HIS A 25 9.47 -0.71 5.95
N LEU A 26 8.72 0.07 5.16
CA LEU A 26 9.08 1.45 4.85
C LEU A 26 9.18 2.31 6.12
N ARG A 27 8.21 2.18 7.03
CA ARG A 27 8.25 2.86 8.34
C ARG A 27 9.48 2.43 9.15
N ARG A 28 9.75 1.12 9.26
CA ARG A 28 10.91 0.58 9.99
C ARG A 28 12.23 1.13 9.46
N LYS A 29 12.33 1.35 8.14
CA LYS A 29 13.53 1.86 7.48
C LYS A 29 13.62 3.38 7.41
N GLY A 30 12.65 4.11 7.97
CA GLY A 30 12.60 5.57 7.87
C GLY A 30 12.36 6.08 6.45
N LEU A 31 11.85 5.23 5.55
CA LEU A 31 11.57 5.54 4.15
C LEU A 31 10.13 6.03 3.92
N ARG A 32 9.32 6.09 4.98
CA ARG A 32 7.93 6.57 4.91
C ARG A 32 7.81 8.00 5.44
N THR A 33 7.48 8.94 4.56
CA THR A 33 7.31 10.37 4.90
C THR A 33 5.89 10.74 5.36
N PHE A 34 4.88 9.96 4.98
CA PHE A 34 3.49 10.12 5.43
C PHE A 34 2.73 8.79 5.42
N SER A 35 1.57 8.74 6.06
CA SER A 35 0.66 7.58 5.95
C SER A 35 -0.22 7.69 4.70
N SER A 36 -0.08 6.74 3.78
CA SER A 36 -0.87 6.64 2.54
C SER A 36 -2.29 6.09 2.82
N PRO A 37 -3.30 6.41 1.99
CA PRO A 37 -4.63 5.81 2.07
C PRO A 37 -4.67 4.28 1.90
N LEU A 38 -3.58 3.67 1.42
CA LEU A 38 -3.46 2.22 1.19
C LEU A 38 -2.47 1.52 2.15
N ASP A 39 -1.95 2.20 3.17
CA ASP A 39 -0.95 1.62 4.09
C ASP A 39 -1.52 0.51 4.99
N TRP A 40 -2.78 0.64 5.41
CA TRP A 40 -3.39 -0.18 6.46
C TRP A 40 -4.62 -0.93 5.96
N VAL A 41 -4.57 -1.32 4.68
CA VAL A 41 -5.69 -1.96 3.99
C VAL A 41 -5.26 -3.26 3.33
N VAL A 42 -6.21 -4.17 3.19
CA VAL A 42 -6.12 -5.33 2.32
C VAL A 42 -6.83 -4.99 1.01
N SER A 43 -6.06 -4.92 -0.07
CA SER A 43 -6.51 -4.61 -1.43
C SER A 43 -5.90 -5.61 -2.42
N LEU A 44 -6.45 -6.83 -2.47
CA LEU A 44 -5.85 -7.96 -3.19
C LEU A 44 -5.85 -7.77 -4.71
N SER A 45 -6.84 -7.05 -5.25
CA SER A 45 -6.99 -6.77 -6.67
C SER A 45 -6.23 -5.49 -7.03
N LEU A 46 -5.12 -5.59 -7.77
CA LEU A 46 -4.46 -4.39 -8.30
C LEU A 46 -5.36 -3.70 -9.34
N THR A 47 -6.17 -4.45 -10.07
CA THR A 47 -7.19 -3.89 -10.97
C THR A 47 -8.13 -2.92 -10.25
N ASP A 48 -8.60 -3.25 -9.04
CA ASP A 48 -9.46 -2.33 -8.26
C ASP A 48 -8.69 -1.13 -7.69
N VAL A 49 -7.43 -1.33 -7.29
CA VAL A 49 -6.54 -0.22 -6.88
C VAL A 49 -6.29 0.72 -8.05
N ASN A 50 -6.11 0.21 -9.27
CA ASN A 50 -5.98 1.03 -10.47
C ASN A 50 -7.23 1.87 -10.71
N ARG A 51 -8.43 1.31 -10.52
CA ARG A 51 -9.70 2.06 -10.61
C ARG A 51 -9.78 3.15 -9.54
N LEU A 52 -9.40 2.84 -8.30
CA LEU A 52 -9.37 3.79 -7.18
C LEU A 52 -8.41 4.97 -7.44
N LEU A 53 -7.22 4.69 -7.94
CA LEU A 53 -6.23 5.71 -8.29
C LEU A 53 -6.71 6.55 -9.49
N SER A 54 -7.26 5.91 -10.52
CA SER A 54 -7.78 6.59 -11.72
C SER A 54 -8.93 7.55 -11.39
N SER A 55 -9.77 7.19 -10.41
CA SER A 55 -10.86 8.04 -9.93
C SER A 55 -10.40 9.11 -8.95
N ARG A 56 -9.09 9.20 -8.64
CA ARG A 56 -8.53 10.10 -7.62
C ARG A 56 -9.24 9.94 -6.27
N PHE A 57 -9.53 8.69 -5.87
CA PHE A 57 -10.23 8.34 -4.63
C PHE A 57 -11.70 8.81 -4.55
N ALA A 58 -12.32 9.23 -5.65
CA ALA A 58 -13.74 9.59 -5.65
C ALA A 58 -14.61 8.38 -5.23
N GLY A 59 -15.48 8.55 -4.24
CA GLY A 59 -16.32 7.48 -3.71
C GLY A 59 -15.58 6.41 -2.89
N TYR A 60 -14.33 6.67 -2.51
CA TYR A 60 -13.56 5.73 -1.69
C TYR A 60 -14.08 5.70 -0.26
N MET A 61 -14.40 4.50 0.24
CA MET A 61 -14.90 4.29 1.59
C MET A 61 -16.12 5.17 1.91
N GLU A 62 -17.09 5.23 0.99
CA GLU A 62 -18.40 5.81 1.30
C GLU A 62 -19.23 4.84 2.13
N LEU A 63 -19.87 5.34 3.19
CA LEU A 63 -20.60 4.52 4.17
C LEU A 63 -21.59 3.54 3.54
N GLU A 64 -22.30 3.97 2.50
CA GLU A 64 -23.28 3.16 1.77
C GLU A 64 -22.68 1.95 1.04
N ASN A 65 -21.37 1.99 0.74
CA ASN A 65 -20.62 0.91 0.11
C ASN A 65 -19.84 0.07 1.12
N MET A 66 -19.98 0.36 2.43
CA MET A 66 -19.18 -0.26 3.48
C MET A 66 -20.00 -1.23 4.33
N SER A 67 -19.41 -2.38 4.66
CA SER A 67 -19.97 -3.27 5.68
C SER A 67 -18.89 -4.08 6.39
N PRO A 68 -19.13 -4.51 7.64
CA PRO A 68 -18.27 -5.47 8.30
C PRO A 68 -18.22 -6.77 7.49
N VAL A 69 -17.04 -7.38 7.46
CA VAL A 69 -16.84 -8.73 6.92
C VAL A 69 -16.22 -9.62 7.98
N ASP A 70 -16.40 -10.93 7.84
CA ASP A 70 -15.78 -11.89 8.74
C ASP A 70 -14.25 -11.83 8.65
N GLY A 71 -13.62 -11.83 9.81
CA GLY A 71 -12.18 -11.68 9.97
C GLY A 71 -11.86 -10.69 11.09
N ASN A 72 -10.70 -10.85 11.69
CA ASN A 72 -10.15 -9.96 12.68
C ASN A 72 -8.63 -9.93 12.53
N ASP A 73 -8.05 -8.75 12.71
CA ASP A 73 -6.61 -8.59 12.87
C ASP A 73 -6.35 -8.03 14.26
N VAL A 74 -5.19 -8.36 14.80
CA VAL A 74 -4.69 -7.84 16.06
C VAL A 74 -3.48 -6.99 15.72
N PHE A 75 -3.69 -5.68 15.59
CA PHE A 75 -2.59 -4.75 15.37
C PHE A 75 -2.04 -4.22 16.69
N VAL A 76 -0.71 -4.12 16.76
CA VAL A 76 0.00 -3.43 17.83
C VAL A 76 0.49 -2.10 17.27
N GLU A 77 -0.17 -1.01 17.66
CA GLU A 77 0.32 0.32 17.35
C GLU A 77 1.42 0.67 18.36
N ASN A 78 2.66 0.85 17.87
CA ASN A 78 3.81 1.25 18.71
C ASN A 78 3.57 2.62 19.36
N GLU A 79 2.97 2.58 20.54
CA GLU A 79 2.95 3.51 21.69
C GLU A 79 1.90 3.06 22.72
N VAL A 80 1.00 2.13 22.36
CA VAL A 80 0.05 1.50 23.27
C VAL A 80 0.27 -0.01 23.29
N VAL A 81 0.61 -0.56 24.46
CA VAL A 81 0.89 -1.99 24.72
C VAL A 81 -0.39 -2.87 24.65
N MET A 82 -1.50 -2.36 24.11
CA MET A 82 -2.79 -3.04 24.13
C MET A 82 -3.23 -3.37 22.70
N PRO A 83 -3.42 -4.65 22.35
CA PRO A 83 -4.05 -5.02 21.08
C PRO A 83 -5.47 -4.45 21.03
N VAL A 84 -5.72 -3.53 20.11
CA VAL A 84 -7.07 -3.02 19.87
C VAL A 84 -7.70 -3.93 18.82
N ARG A 85 -8.72 -4.69 19.23
CA ARG A 85 -9.53 -5.45 18.27
C ARG A 85 -10.23 -4.45 17.36
N SER A 86 -10.06 -4.60 16.05
CA SER A 86 -10.76 -3.79 15.05
C SER A 86 -11.67 -4.66 14.20
N TYR A 87 -12.77 -4.07 13.75
CA TYR A 87 -13.60 -4.64 12.70
C TYR A 87 -12.86 -4.58 11.37
N PHE A 88 -13.02 -5.63 10.57
CA PHE A 88 -12.71 -5.57 9.15
C PHE A 88 -13.89 -4.94 8.44
N ILE A 89 -13.68 -3.73 7.94
CA ILE A 89 -14.71 -3.02 7.18
C ILE A 89 -14.30 -3.01 5.72
N LYS A 90 -15.14 -3.61 4.87
CA LYS A 90 -14.91 -3.68 3.44
C LYS A 90 -15.70 -2.59 2.73
N ASP A 91 -14.99 -1.81 1.91
CA ASP A 91 -15.57 -1.04 0.81
C ASP A 91 -15.80 -1.97 -0.39
N PHE A 92 -17.07 -2.22 -0.71
CA PHE A 92 -17.47 -3.06 -1.84
C PHE A 92 -17.40 -2.32 -3.18
N HIS A 93 -17.37 -0.99 -3.16
CA HIS A 93 -17.20 -0.21 -4.38
C HIS A 93 -15.80 -0.41 -4.93
N TYR A 94 -14.74 -0.39 -4.11
CA TYR A 94 -13.34 -0.59 -4.54
C TYR A 94 -12.70 -1.90 -4.09
N ASN A 95 -13.45 -2.81 -3.45
CA ASN A 95 -12.92 -4.07 -2.93
C ASN A 95 -11.71 -3.90 -1.98
N VAL A 96 -11.72 -2.87 -1.15
CA VAL A 96 -10.66 -2.58 -0.17
C VAL A 96 -11.18 -2.86 1.24
N ILE A 97 -10.40 -3.56 2.05
CA ILE A 97 -10.74 -3.86 3.45
C ILE A 97 -9.83 -3.01 4.35
N SER A 98 -10.44 -2.15 5.16
CA SER A 98 -9.75 -1.49 6.28
C SER A 98 -9.63 -2.47 7.45
N VAL A 99 -8.42 -2.71 7.93
CA VAL A 99 -8.15 -3.71 8.97
C VAL A 99 -7.87 -3.11 10.35
N HIS A 100 -7.51 -1.82 10.44
CA HIS A 100 -7.08 -1.20 11.71
C HIS A 100 -7.87 0.05 12.10
N ASP A 101 -8.57 0.71 11.18
CA ASP A 101 -9.18 2.02 11.45
C ASP A 101 -10.52 1.98 12.22
N PHE A 102 -11.11 0.79 12.44
CA PHE A 102 -12.43 0.63 13.07
C PHE A 102 -12.35 -0.18 14.38
N PRO A 103 -11.89 0.41 15.49
CA PRO A 103 -11.79 -0.29 16.76
C PRO A 103 -13.16 -0.77 17.27
N VAL A 104 -13.19 -1.93 17.92
CA VAL A 104 -14.38 -2.45 18.62
C VAL A 104 -14.55 -1.67 19.92
N LEU A 105 -15.61 -0.86 20.00
CA LEU A 105 -15.97 -0.08 21.17
C LEU A 105 -17.21 -0.69 21.85
N GLU A 106 -17.14 -0.91 23.16
CA GLU A 106 -18.22 -1.56 23.90
C GLU A 106 -19.54 -0.77 23.79
N GLY A 107 -20.60 -1.46 23.39
CA GLY A 107 -21.94 -0.87 23.24
C GLY A 107 -22.12 0.06 22.03
N GLN A 108 -21.15 0.15 21.12
CA GLN A 108 -21.24 0.99 19.92
C GLN A 108 -21.18 0.16 18.63
N ASP A 109 -21.91 0.62 17.63
CA ASP A 109 -21.78 0.10 16.27
C ASP A 109 -20.46 0.57 15.63
N TRP A 110 -19.89 -0.22 14.72
CA TRP A 110 -18.65 0.12 14.02
C TRP A 110 -18.75 1.46 13.27
N SER A 111 -19.94 1.84 12.80
CA SER A 111 -20.16 3.10 12.08
C SER A 111 -20.03 4.32 12.99
N ALA A 112 -20.00 4.17 14.32
CA ALA A 112 -19.83 5.28 15.25
C ALA A 112 -18.50 6.06 15.01
N VAL A 113 -17.45 5.38 14.56
CA VAL A 113 -16.15 6.01 14.26
C VAL A 113 -16.02 6.48 12.80
N TYR A 114 -17.00 6.15 11.94
CA TYR A 114 -16.94 6.44 10.50
C TYR A 114 -16.67 7.91 10.18
N PRO A 115 -17.31 8.92 10.79
CA PRO A 115 -17.06 10.31 10.43
C PRO A 115 -15.58 10.71 10.59
N GLY A 116 -14.96 10.30 11.70
CA GLY A 116 -13.54 10.57 11.95
C GLY A 116 -12.62 9.79 11.02
N PHE A 117 -12.96 8.53 10.70
CA PHE A 117 -12.24 7.75 9.70
C PHE A 117 -12.32 8.38 8.30
N LYS A 118 -13.52 8.79 7.86
CA LYS A 118 -13.75 9.36 6.53
C LYS A 118 -12.95 10.65 6.32
N SER A 119 -12.98 11.58 7.29
CA SER A 119 -12.15 12.78 7.22
C SER A 119 -10.64 12.45 7.18
N LYS A 120 -10.21 11.42 7.93
CA LYS A 120 -8.81 10.96 7.94
C LYS A 120 -8.39 10.41 6.57
N ILE A 121 -9.22 9.56 5.96
CA ILE A 121 -8.87 8.91 4.68
C ILE A 121 -8.88 9.91 3.54
N GLU A 122 -9.82 10.86 3.51
CA GLU A 122 -9.86 11.95 2.53
C GLU A 122 -8.60 12.83 2.62
N LEU A 123 -8.18 13.19 3.83
CA LEU A 123 -6.94 13.95 4.04
C LEU A 123 -5.71 13.17 3.55
N ARG A 124 -5.66 11.86 3.80
CA ARG A 124 -4.56 11.00 3.34
C ARG A 124 -4.56 10.87 1.81
N SER A 125 -5.72 10.71 1.19
CA SER A 125 -5.89 10.67 -0.27
C SER A 125 -5.44 11.97 -0.92
N GLN A 126 -5.89 13.12 -0.41
CA GLN A 126 -5.47 14.43 -0.92
C GLN A 126 -3.96 14.63 -0.75
N ARG A 127 -3.42 14.31 0.44
CA ARG A 127 -1.98 14.41 0.70
C ARG A 127 -1.18 13.56 -0.27
N LEU A 128 -1.61 12.33 -0.56
CA LEU A 128 -0.94 11.49 -1.54
C LEU A 128 -0.91 12.19 -2.91
N LEU A 129 -2.06 12.66 -3.40
CA LEU A 129 -2.14 13.35 -4.70
C LEU A 129 -1.24 14.60 -4.75
N ASP A 130 -1.21 15.40 -3.68
CA ASP A 130 -0.35 16.58 -3.58
C ASP A 130 1.14 16.21 -3.63
N GLN A 131 1.54 15.16 -2.88
CA GLN A 131 2.91 14.66 -2.88
C GLN A 131 3.32 14.12 -4.25
N LEU A 132 2.44 13.39 -4.94
CA LEU A 132 2.72 12.88 -6.29
C LEU A 132 2.86 14.01 -7.33
N GLY A 133 2.10 15.08 -7.19
CA GLY A 133 2.20 16.26 -8.04
C GLY A 133 3.47 17.08 -7.82
N ALA A 134 3.98 17.11 -6.58
CA ALA A 134 5.18 17.89 -6.21
C ALA A 134 6.50 17.12 -6.35
N SER A 135 6.47 15.78 -6.30
CA SER A 135 7.67 14.95 -6.34
C SER A 135 8.27 14.88 -7.74
N SER A 136 9.58 15.09 -7.84
CA SER A 136 10.34 14.90 -9.09
C SER A 136 10.69 13.43 -9.33
N ARG A 137 10.85 12.64 -8.26
CA ARG A 137 11.10 11.20 -8.35
C ARG A 137 10.35 10.41 -7.26
N THR A 138 9.47 9.50 -7.68
CA THR A 138 8.66 8.67 -6.77
C THR A 138 8.91 7.18 -6.94
N LEU A 139 8.97 6.42 -5.84
CA LEU A 139 8.95 4.96 -5.87
C LEU A 139 7.60 4.44 -5.34
N PHE A 140 6.92 3.62 -6.14
CA PHE A 140 5.73 2.90 -5.72
C PHE A 140 6.08 1.45 -5.39
N ILE A 141 5.55 0.93 -4.29
CA ILE A 141 5.73 -0.48 -3.89
C ILE A 141 4.36 -1.15 -3.78
N ARG A 142 4.18 -2.27 -4.47
CA ARG A 142 2.94 -3.05 -4.48
C ARG A 142 3.23 -4.51 -4.17
N TRP A 143 2.56 -5.07 -3.15
CA TRP A 143 2.63 -6.50 -2.84
C TRP A 143 1.59 -7.29 -3.66
N GLY A 144 2.00 -8.12 -4.60
CA GLY A 144 1.09 -8.91 -5.43
C GLY A 144 0.62 -8.15 -6.66
N SER A 145 0.95 -8.68 -7.85
CA SER A 145 0.44 -8.22 -9.15
C SER A 145 0.84 -9.18 -10.26
N THR A 146 0.04 -9.25 -11.32
CA THR A 146 0.49 -9.79 -12.61
C THR A 146 1.21 -8.74 -13.45
N TYR A 147 1.78 -9.17 -14.58
CA TYR A 147 2.41 -8.28 -15.56
C TYR A 147 1.41 -7.27 -16.13
N GLU A 148 0.22 -7.73 -16.50
CA GLU A 148 -0.84 -6.94 -17.14
C GLU A 148 -1.39 -5.88 -16.19
N GLU A 149 -1.62 -6.25 -14.92
CA GLU A 149 -2.11 -5.30 -13.92
C GLU A 149 -1.08 -4.22 -13.59
N ALA A 150 0.21 -4.57 -13.57
CA ALA A 150 1.30 -3.61 -13.36
C ALA A 150 1.47 -2.65 -14.55
N ALA A 151 1.25 -3.14 -15.78
CA ALA A 151 1.24 -2.31 -16.98
C ALA A 151 0.09 -1.28 -16.96
N GLU A 152 -1.10 -1.68 -16.48
CA GLU A 152 -2.20 -0.75 -16.22
C GLU A 152 -1.83 0.25 -15.12
N LEU A 153 -1.27 -0.22 -14.00
CA LEU A 153 -0.86 0.64 -12.90
C LEU A 153 0.08 1.76 -13.36
N GLN A 154 1.08 1.44 -14.19
CA GLN A 154 1.98 2.46 -14.73
C GLN A 154 1.23 3.51 -15.55
N ARG A 155 0.26 3.09 -16.39
CA ARG A 155 -0.57 4.02 -17.17
C ARG A 155 -1.44 4.90 -16.27
N VAL A 156 -1.95 4.38 -15.17
CA VAL A 156 -2.73 5.16 -14.21
C VAL A 156 -1.84 6.16 -13.48
N LEU A 157 -0.71 5.71 -12.94
CA LEU A 157 0.22 6.54 -12.17
C LEU A 157 0.80 7.69 -12.99
N SER A 158 1.05 7.50 -14.29
CA SER A 158 1.55 8.58 -15.16
C SER A 158 0.60 9.77 -15.27
N THR A 159 -0.69 9.59 -14.96
CA THR A 159 -1.69 10.67 -14.91
C THR A 159 -1.75 11.39 -13.57
N LEU A 160 -1.09 10.85 -12.54
CA LEU A 160 -1.11 11.33 -11.16
C LEU A 160 0.22 11.95 -10.73
N THR A 161 1.34 11.53 -11.34
CA THR A 161 2.69 11.98 -11.01
C THR A 161 3.14 13.16 -11.87
N GLY A 162 3.77 14.15 -11.25
CA GLY A 162 4.39 15.28 -11.97
C GLY A 162 5.80 15.00 -12.49
N GLY A 163 6.49 14.01 -11.92
CA GLY A 163 7.88 13.67 -12.22
C GLY A 163 8.10 12.23 -12.66
N GLU A 164 9.35 11.80 -12.61
CA GLU A 164 9.74 10.41 -12.86
C GLU A 164 9.21 9.50 -11.76
N PHE A 165 8.86 8.27 -12.12
CA PHE A 165 8.49 7.28 -11.14
C PHE A 165 8.91 5.87 -11.54
N LEU A 166 9.12 5.05 -10.53
CA LEU A 166 9.43 3.63 -10.65
C LEU A 166 8.44 2.82 -9.82
N ILE A 167 8.21 1.57 -10.24
CA ILE A 167 7.31 0.64 -9.56
C ILE A 167 8.10 -0.60 -9.17
N LEU A 168 8.06 -0.95 -7.89
CA LEU A 168 8.52 -2.22 -7.35
C LEU A 168 7.31 -3.10 -7.05
N ILE A 169 7.16 -4.18 -7.82
CA ILE A 169 6.20 -5.26 -7.55
C ILE A 169 6.91 -6.35 -6.76
N VAL A 170 6.33 -6.73 -5.63
CA VAL A 170 6.82 -7.80 -4.76
C VAL A 170 5.78 -8.91 -4.68
N ASN A 171 6.11 -10.11 -5.14
CA ASN A 171 5.23 -11.26 -5.11
C ASN A 171 5.76 -12.31 -4.12
N GLY A 172 5.04 -12.56 -3.03
CA GLY A 172 5.32 -13.67 -2.13
C GLY A 172 5.01 -15.01 -2.80
N VAL A 173 5.97 -15.93 -2.82
CA VAL A 173 5.85 -17.28 -3.40
C VAL A 173 6.11 -18.34 -2.33
N ASP A 174 5.16 -19.25 -2.15
CA ASP A 174 5.30 -20.34 -1.18
C ASP A 174 6.45 -21.29 -1.55
N GLY A 175 7.20 -21.73 -0.55
CA GLY A 175 8.36 -22.62 -0.73
C GLY A 175 9.58 -21.98 -1.39
N ARG A 176 9.55 -20.68 -1.66
CA ARG A 176 10.71 -19.92 -2.15
C ARG A 176 11.60 -19.47 -0.99
N GLU A 177 12.91 -19.59 -1.17
CA GLU A 177 13.92 -19.16 -0.19
C GLU A 177 14.68 -17.89 -0.63
N ASP A 178 14.80 -17.67 -1.94
CA ASP A 178 15.60 -16.59 -2.51
C ASP A 178 14.76 -15.50 -3.17
N VAL A 179 15.30 -14.29 -3.23
CA VAL A 179 14.75 -13.18 -4.02
C VAL A 179 15.15 -13.34 -5.49
N VAL A 180 14.17 -13.40 -6.38
CA VAL A 180 14.38 -13.57 -7.82
C VAL A 180 13.76 -12.39 -8.57
N ASN A 181 14.53 -11.79 -9.48
CA ASN A 181 13.97 -10.85 -10.44
C ASN A 181 13.19 -11.61 -11.52
N ASN A 182 11.93 -11.24 -11.74
CA ASN A 182 11.04 -11.92 -12.68
C ASN A 182 11.34 -11.56 -14.15
N GLY A 183 12.24 -10.61 -14.41
CA GLY A 183 12.75 -10.33 -15.76
C GLY A 183 11.69 -9.83 -16.74
N TRP A 184 10.65 -9.15 -16.25
CA TRP A 184 9.51 -8.71 -17.08
C TRP A 184 9.89 -7.81 -18.27
N GLY A 185 11.11 -7.25 -18.31
CA GLY A 185 11.56 -6.41 -19.43
C GLY A 185 10.79 -5.09 -19.55
N TYR A 186 9.97 -4.74 -18.56
CA TYR A 186 9.12 -3.55 -18.59
C TYR A 186 9.92 -2.32 -18.07
N PRO A 187 10.06 -1.24 -18.86
CA PRO A 187 10.73 -0.02 -18.43
C PRO A 187 10.01 0.63 -17.24
N GLY A 188 10.74 0.94 -16.18
CA GLY A 188 10.19 1.58 -14.98
C GLY A 188 9.47 0.63 -14.00
N ILE A 189 9.44 -0.67 -14.27
CA ILE A 189 8.86 -1.68 -13.36
C ILE A 189 9.89 -2.76 -13.05
N CYS A 190 10.23 -2.89 -11.78
CA CYS A 190 10.96 -4.01 -11.22
C CYS A 190 9.98 -4.99 -10.57
N SER A 191 10.04 -6.27 -10.93
CA SER A 191 9.17 -7.30 -10.37
C SER A 191 10.01 -8.39 -9.72
N LEU A 192 9.73 -8.67 -8.47
CA LEU A 192 10.45 -9.65 -7.65
C LEU A 192 9.51 -10.76 -7.20
N SER A 193 10.00 -12.00 -7.23
CA SER A 193 9.45 -13.10 -6.46
C SER A 193 10.28 -13.28 -5.19
N ILE A 194 9.64 -13.32 -4.03
CA ILE A 194 10.29 -13.43 -2.73
C ILE A 194 9.70 -14.59 -1.90
N PRO A 195 10.37 -15.03 -0.81
CA PRO A 195 9.74 -15.93 0.15
C PRO A 195 8.42 -15.37 0.69
N ASN A 196 7.37 -16.19 0.72
CA ASN A 196 6.08 -15.79 1.30
C ASN A 196 6.10 -15.91 2.83
N ARG A 197 6.71 -14.93 3.51
CA ARG A 197 6.85 -14.89 4.98
C ARG A 197 6.45 -13.52 5.50
N ALA A 198 5.49 -13.49 6.42
CA ALA A 198 5.09 -12.26 7.10
C ALA A 198 6.23 -11.73 7.98
N GLY A 199 6.43 -10.41 8.00
CA GLY A 199 7.46 -9.74 8.80
C GLY A 199 8.91 -10.13 8.46
N ASP A 200 9.20 -10.58 7.23
CA ASP A 200 10.55 -10.99 6.80
C ASP A 200 11.50 -9.79 6.63
N ASN A 201 12.05 -9.32 7.75
CA ASN A 201 12.98 -8.21 7.77
C ASN A 201 14.22 -8.43 6.88
N VAL A 202 14.71 -9.67 6.76
CA VAL A 202 15.93 -9.96 5.99
C VAL A 202 15.67 -9.72 4.51
N THR A 203 14.57 -10.26 3.98
CA THR A 203 14.16 -10.05 2.59
C THR A 203 13.89 -8.57 2.32
N TRP A 204 13.14 -7.89 3.21
CA TRP A 204 12.83 -6.47 3.04
C TRP A 204 14.07 -5.57 3.15
N ASP A 205 15.02 -5.89 4.02
CA ASP A 205 16.29 -5.17 4.12
C ASP A 205 17.12 -5.31 2.85
N TYR A 206 17.12 -6.49 2.24
CA TYR A 206 17.78 -6.72 0.96
C TYR A 206 17.15 -5.94 -0.20
N ILE A 207 15.82 -5.99 -0.36
CA ILE A 207 15.16 -5.31 -1.49
C ILE A 207 15.10 -3.79 -1.35
N LEU A 208 15.17 -3.26 -0.13
CA LEU A 208 15.21 -1.82 0.14
C LEU A 208 16.65 -1.28 0.24
N ASP A 209 17.67 -2.13 0.10
CA ASP A 209 19.06 -1.70 0.15
C ASP A 209 19.40 -0.70 -0.97
N GLY A 210 20.04 0.41 -0.58
CA GLY A 210 20.39 1.49 -1.50
C GLY A 210 19.23 2.37 -1.95
N ILE A 211 18.02 2.20 -1.40
CA ILE A 211 16.90 3.14 -1.54
C ILE A 211 16.94 4.14 -0.37
N SER A 212 16.74 5.41 -0.67
CA SER A 212 16.79 6.52 0.30
C SER A 212 15.78 7.61 -0.03
N LEU A 213 15.53 8.51 0.93
CA LEU A 213 14.78 9.74 0.71
C LEU A 213 15.76 10.91 0.43
N THR A 214 15.33 11.88 -0.37
CA THR A 214 16.05 13.15 -0.62
C THR A 214 15.94 14.14 0.53
#